data_AF-A0A9D0T376-F1
#
_entry.id   AF-A0A9D0T376-F1
#
_cell.length_a   1.000
_cell.length_b   1.000
_cell.length_c   1.000
_cell.angle_alpha   90.00
_cell.angle_beta   90.00
_cell.angle_gamma   90.00
#
_symmetry.space_group_name_H-M   'P 1'
#
loop_
_entity.id
_entity.type
_entity.pdbx_description
1 polymer ?
#
loop_
_entity_poly.entity_id
_entity_poly.type
_entity_poly.pdbx_seq_one_letter_code
_entity_poly.pdbx_strand_id
1 'polypeptide(L)'
;MFNKLFVLLIFAGFLNWYLTEPETNVTEFVYTQDTVDGDNGVILYATQWCGYCEKAREFMASNNIEYQEYDIEKSEKGANDYKALNGNGVPLLVVNNKVIRGYKPSEIMAALD
;
A
#
# COMPACT_ATOMS: atom_id res chain seq x y z
N MET A 1 -60.92 -2.07 7.24
CA MET A 1 -60.40 -0.70 7.02
C MET A 1 -59.35 -0.41 8.10
N PHE A 2 -58.13 -0.92 7.93
CA PHE A 2 -57.00 -0.65 8.81
C PHE A 2 -56.22 0.54 8.24
N ASN A 3 -56.00 1.52 9.09
CA ASN A 3 -55.70 2.91 8.75
C ASN A 3 -54.30 3.03 8.12
N LYS A 4 -54.24 3.49 6.85
CA LYS A 4 -52.99 3.76 6.08
C LYS A 4 -52.03 4.72 6.80
N LEU A 5 -52.52 5.41 7.83
CA LEU A 5 -51.77 6.36 8.66
C LEU A 5 -50.63 5.72 9.47
N PHE A 6 -50.71 4.44 9.84
CA PHE A 6 -49.66 3.79 10.65
C PHE A 6 -48.41 3.39 9.85
N VAL A 7 -48.55 3.12 8.54
CA VAL A 7 -47.42 2.76 7.67
C VAL A 7 -46.55 3.99 7.35
N LEU A 8 -47.16 5.18 7.27
CA LEU A 8 -46.45 6.44 6.99
C LEU A 8 -45.56 6.89 8.15
N LEU A 9 -45.91 6.60 9.40
CA LEU A 9 -45.11 6.99 10.56
C LEU A 9 -43.86 6.10 10.73
N ILE A 10 -43.93 4.83 10.31
CA ILE A 10 -42.75 3.95 10.27
C ILE A 10 -41.77 4.37 9.17
N PHE A 11 -42.27 4.83 8.02
CA PHE A 11 -41.43 5.38 6.94
C PHE A 11 -40.78 6.73 7.32
N ALA A 12 -41.53 7.63 7.97
CA ALA A 12 -40.99 8.94 8.39
C ALA A 12 -39.89 8.82 9.46
N GLY A 13 -40.01 7.84 10.38
CA GLY A 13 -38.95 7.56 11.37
C GLY A 13 -37.66 7.04 10.72
N PHE A 14 -37.76 6.26 9.66
CA PHE A 14 -36.61 5.77 8.89
C PHE A 14 -35.93 6.89 8.07
N LEU A 15 -36.68 7.83 7.49
CA LEU A 15 -36.11 8.96 6.75
C LEU A 15 -35.30 9.92 7.62
N ASN A 16 -35.69 10.12 8.89
CA ASN A 16 -34.99 11.04 9.78
C ASN A 16 -33.67 10.45 10.32
N TRP A 17 -33.57 9.12 10.44
CA TRP A 17 -32.32 8.44 10.81
C TRP A 17 -31.32 8.37 9.64
N TYR A 18 -31.82 8.32 8.40
CA TYR A 18 -30.99 8.23 7.20
C TYR A 18 -30.16 9.49 6.91
N LEU A 19 -30.52 10.65 7.46
CA LEU A 19 -29.76 11.91 7.29
C LEU A 19 -28.70 12.13 8.39
N THR A 20 -28.57 11.21 9.34
CA THR A 20 -27.50 11.24 10.33
C THR A 20 -26.54 10.09 10.07
N GLU A 21 -26.01 10.01 8.85
CA GLU A 21 -24.75 9.30 8.64
C GLU A 21 -23.65 10.22 9.18
N PRO A 22 -23.00 9.89 10.32
CA PRO A 22 -21.73 10.52 10.58
C PRO A 22 -20.78 9.97 9.53
N GLU A 23 -20.34 10.82 8.60
CA GLU A 23 -19.13 10.60 7.81
C GLU A 23 -17.95 10.58 8.79
N THR A 24 -17.82 9.50 9.56
CA THR A 24 -16.64 9.28 10.39
C THR A 24 -15.52 8.88 9.47
N ASN A 25 -14.89 9.90 8.93
CA ASN A 25 -13.47 10.14 9.13
C ASN A 25 -12.60 8.98 8.63
N VAL A 26 -12.24 9.12 7.36
CA VAL A 26 -11.18 8.45 6.63
C VAL A 26 -9.88 8.34 7.45
N THR A 27 -9.79 7.36 8.34
CA THR A 27 -8.50 6.88 8.82
C THR A 27 -7.90 6.00 7.73
N GLU A 28 -7.25 6.65 6.76
CA GLU A 28 -5.83 6.39 6.52
C GLU A 28 -5.46 4.95 6.12
N PHE A 29 -6.18 4.39 5.14
CA PHE A 29 -5.61 3.39 4.24
C PHE A 29 -5.99 3.68 2.78
N VAL A 30 -6.19 4.95 2.48
CA VAL A 30 -6.18 5.43 1.10
C VAL A 30 -4.71 5.55 0.71
N TYR A 31 -4.16 4.47 0.15
CA TYR A 31 -3.07 4.59 -0.83
C TYR A 31 -3.67 5.47 -1.93
N THR A 32 -3.43 6.78 -1.89
CA THR A 32 -3.96 7.69 -2.90
C THR A 32 -3.23 7.34 -4.19
N GLN A 33 -3.90 6.55 -5.03
CA GLN A 33 -3.59 6.35 -6.45
C GLN A 33 -3.89 7.65 -7.23
N ASP A 34 -3.52 8.79 -6.66
CA ASP A 34 -3.62 10.14 -7.21
C ASP A 34 -2.22 10.73 -7.46
N THR A 35 -1.15 9.98 -7.19
CA THR A 35 0.23 10.26 -7.68
C THR A 35 0.66 9.31 -8.79
N VAL A 36 -0.30 8.71 -9.53
CA VAL A 36 -0.06 7.92 -10.76
C VAL A 36 0.33 8.84 -11.93
N ASP A 37 1.21 9.79 -11.66
CA ASP A 37 1.88 10.68 -12.60
C ASP A 37 3.34 10.85 -12.10
N GLY A 38 4.05 9.73 -11.88
CA GLY A 38 5.51 9.72 -11.93
C GLY A 38 6.29 9.11 -10.75
N ASP A 39 5.67 8.79 -9.61
CA ASP A 39 6.39 8.12 -8.51
C ASP A 39 6.06 6.62 -8.55
N ASN A 40 6.87 5.87 -9.30
CA ASN A 40 6.71 4.41 -9.41
C ASN A 40 6.78 3.84 -8.00
N GLY A 41 5.69 3.23 -7.51
CA GLY A 41 5.50 2.77 -6.13
C GLY A 41 6.41 1.59 -5.76
N VAL A 42 7.72 1.79 -5.90
CA VAL A 42 8.80 0.84 -5.74
C VAL A 42 9.59 1.21 -4.49
N ILE A 43 9.58 0.31 -3.52
CA ILE A 43 10.34 0.44 -2.29
C ILE A 43 11.26 -0.76 -2.18
N LEU A 44 12.55 -0.52 -1.93
CA LEU A 44 13.56 -1.53 -1.65
C LEU A 44 13.91 -1.51 -0.16
N TYR A 45 13.64 -2.60 0.52
CA TYR A 45 14.15 -2.88 1.87
C TYR A 45 15.42 -3.70 1.75
N ALA A 46 16.54 -3.13 2.20
CA ALA A 46 17.89 -3.66 1.97
C ALA A 46 18.80 -3.50 3.19
N THR A 47 20.03 -4.00 3.07
CA THR A 47 21.14 -3.67 3.96
C THR A 47 22.36 -3.28 3.11
N GLN A 48 23.35 -2.62 3.71
CA GLN A 48 24.55 -2.18 3.00
C GLN A 48 25.48 -3.33 2.59
N TRP A 49 25.61 -4.35 3.44
CA TRP A 49 26.56 -5.45 3.24
C TRP A 49 26.04 -6.56 2.30
N CYS A 50 24.77 -6.48 1.91
CA CYS A 50 24.06 -7.51 1.16
C CYS A 50 24.33 -7.43 -0.35
N GLY A 51 25.03 -8.42 -0.91
CA GLY A 51 25.36 -8.47 -2.34
C GLY A 51 24.15 -8.64 -3.27
N TYR A 52 23.06 -9.29 -2.85
CA TYR A 52 21.83 -9.36 -3.65
C TYR A 52 21.05 -8.05 -3.63
N CYS A 53 21.21 -7.26 -2.58
CA CYS A 53 20.64 -5.92 -2.49
C CYS A 53 21.37 -5.00 -3.47
N GLU A 54 22.69 -5.13 -3.59
CA GLU A 54 23.46 -4.44 -4.62
C GLU A 54 22.99 -4.79 -6.04
N LYS A 55 22.79 -6.07 -6.33
CA LYS A 55 22.21 -6.49 -7.62
C LYS A 55 20.84 -5.87 -7.89
N ALA A 56 20.01 -5.70 -6.86
CA ALA A 56 18.71 -5.03 -7.00
C ALA A 56 18.88 -3.53 -7.32
N ARG A 57 19.84 -2.84 -6.68
CA ARG A 57 20.18 -1.43 -6.99
C ARG A 57 20.67 -1.28 -8.43
N GLU A 58 21.62 -2.12 -8.85
CA GLU A 58 22.14 -2.14 -10.23
C GLU A 58 21.04 -2.42 -11.25
N PHE A 59 20.14 -3.36 -10.94
CA PHE A 59 19.00 -3.67 -11.80
C PHE A 59 18.06 -2.46 -11.95
N MET A 60 17.70 -1.80 -10.85
CA MET A 60 16.83 -0.63 -10.93
C MET A 60 17.50 0.54 -11.65
N ALA A 61 18.79 0.79 -11.39
CA ALA A 61 19.56 1.81 -12.09
C ALA A 61 19.66 1.54 -13.60
N SER A 62 19.96 0.31 -14.01
CA SER A 62 20.11 -0.06 -15.43
C SER A 62 18.80 -0.01 -16.22
N ASN A 63 17.65 -0.13 -15.55
CA ASN A 63 16.33 -0.03 -16.17
C ASN A 63 15.66 1.34 -15.96
N ASN A 64 16.36 2.32 -15.38
CA ASN A 64 15.81 3.64 -15.03
C ASN A 64 14.52 3.55 -14.19
N ILE A 65 14.48 2.59 -13.26
CA ILE A 65 13.38 2.43 -12.31
C ILE A 65 13.68 3.34 -11.13
N GLU A 66 12.84 4.34 -10.92
CA GLU A 66 12.87 5.16 -9.69
C GLU A 66 12.32 4.35 -8.52
N TYR A 67 12.97 4.48 -7.36
CA TYR A 67 12.58 3.76 -6.15
C TYR A 67 13.06 4.48 -4.89
N GLN A 68 12.40 4.18 -3.78
CA GLN A 68 12.87 4.54 -2.44
C GLN A 68 13.60 3.36 -1.82
N GLU A 69 14.73 3.61 -1.15
CA GLU A 69 15.45 2.58 -0.40
C GLU A 69 15.40 2.85 1.11
N TYR A 70 15.09 1.81 1.88
CA TYR A 70 15.26 1.80 3.32
C TYR A 70 16.23 0.71 3.75
N ASP A 71 17.31 1.14 4.41
CA ASP A 71 18.20 0.22 5.13
C ASP A 71 17.50 -0.26 6.41
N ILE A 72 17.17 -1.55 6.48
CA ILE A 72 16.41 -2.13 7.59
C ILE A 72 17.21 -2.19 8.90
N GLU A 73 18.53 -1.97 8.88
CA GLU A 73 19.39 -1.92 10.07
C GLU A 73 19.60 -0.48 10.58
N LYS A 74 19.31 0.53 9.76
CA LYS A 74 19.59 1.94 10.07
C LYS A 74 18.37 2.84 10.08
N SER A 75 17.28 2.42 9.45
CA SER A 75 16.02 3.15 9.40
C SER A 75 15.01 2.50 10.32
N GLU A 76 14.51 3.23 11.31
CA GLU A 76 13.40 2.77 12.16
C GLU A 76 12.14 2.48 11.33
N LYS A 77 11.83 3.37 10.37
CA LYS A 77 10.74 3.14 9.41
C LYS A 77 11.00 1.88 8.58
N GLY A 78 12.22 1.72 8.04
CA GLY A 78 12.61 0.56 7.24
C GLY A 78 12.44 -0.75 8.00
N ALA A 79 12.90 -0.79 9.26
CA ALA A 79 12.79 -1.94 10.13
C ALA A 79 11.32 -2.28 10.46
N ASN A 80 10.51 -1.27 10.78
CA ASN A 80 9.09 -1.44 11.12
C ASN A 80 8.28 -1.93 9.93
N ASP A 81 8.45 -1.30 8.76
CA ASP A 81 7.78 -1.71 7.53
C ASP A 81 8.20 -3.13 7.11
N TYR A 82 9.51 -3.42 7.12
CA TYR A 82 10.03 -4.75 6.80
C TYR A 82 9.43 -5.83 7.71
N LYS A 83 9.29 -5.55 9.01
CA LYS A 83 8.63 -6.45 9.96
C LYS A 83 7.14 -6.60 9.66
N ALA A 84 6.44 -5.51 9.35
CA ALA A 84 5.03 -5.52 8.98
C ALA A 84 4.76 -6.34 7.71
N LEU A 85 5.72 -6.35 6.78
CA LEU A 85 5.72 -7.18 5.57
C LEU A 85 6.15 -8.63 5.82
N ASN A 86 6.29 -9.05 7.09
CA ASN A 86 6.83 -10.36 7.49
C ASN A 86 8.17 -10.67 6.80
N GLY A 87 9.08 -9.70 6.76
CA GLY A 87 10.38 -9.82 6.14
C GLY A 87 11.18 -11.00 6.70
N ASN A 88 11.73 -11.82 5.82
CA ASN A 88 12.47 -13.05 6.15
C ASN A 88 13.76 -13.22 5.33
N GLY A 89 14.29 -12.11 4.82
CA GLY A 89 15.48 -12.02 3.99
C GLY A 89 15.49 -10.69 3.22
N VAL A 90 16.68 -10.25 2.81
CA VAL A 90 16.88 -9.08 1.95
C VAL A 90 17.51 -9.51 0.61
N PRO A 91 17.27 -8.78 -0.49
CA PRO A 91 16.36 -7.63 -0.59
C PRO A 91 14.88 -8.05 -0.52
N LEU A 92 14.02 -7.17 0.00
CA LEU A 92 12.57 -7.30 -0.08
C LEU A 92 12.04 -6.04 -0.78
N LEU A 93 11.27 -6.21 -1.84
CA LEU A 93 10.73 -5.10 -2.62
C LEU A 93 9.21 -5.04 -2.49
N VAL A 94 8.67 -3.85 -2.50
CA VAL A 94 7.25 -3.58 -2.76
C VAL A 94 7.20 -2.85 -4.09
N VAL A 95 6.50 -3.40 -5.08
CA VAL A 95 6.32 -2.81 -6.41
C VAL A 95 4.83 -2.78 -6.70
N ASN A 96 4.23 -1.60 -6.81
CA ASN A 96 2.79 -1.44 -7.08
C ASN A 96 1.93 -2.35 -6.17
N ASN A 97 2.17 -2.26 -4.86
CA ASN A 97 1.52 -3.07 -3.81
C ASN A 97 1.83 -4.58 -3.81
N LYS A 98 2.69 -5.07 -4.71
CA LYS A 98 3.17 -6.47 -4.73
C LYS A 98 4.47 -6.62 -3.96
N VAL A 99 4.49 -7.55 -3.00
CA VAL A 99 5.70 -7.90 -2.24
C VAL A 99 6.53 -8.93 -3.01
N ILE A 100 7.77 -8.60 -3.33
CA ILE A 100 8.74 -9.47 -3.99
C ILE A 100 9.88 -9.75 -3.01
N ARG A 101 10.15 -11.04 -2.75
CA ARG A 101 11.17 -11.48 -1.80
C ARG A 101 12.40 -11.97 -2.53
N GLY A 102 13.56 -11.41 -2.19
CA GLY A 102 14.83 -11.67 -2.84
C GLY A 102 14.99 -10.93 -4.17
N TYR A 103 16.18 -11.05 -4.75
CA TYR A 103 16.48 -10.46 -6.05
C TYR A 103 15.87 -11.30 -7.19
N LYS A 104 14.80 -10.78 -7.80
CA LYS A 104 14.04 -11.44 -8.86
C LYS A 104 13.68 -10.47 -9.99
N PRO A 105 14.61 -10.18 -10.92
CA PRO A 105 14.44 -9.12 -11.92
C PRO A 105 13.21 -9.31 -12.81
N SER A 106 12.88 -10.56 -13.18
CA SER A 106 11.68 -10.85 -13.98
C SER A 106 10.37 -10.56 -13.23
N GLU A 107 10.30 -10.84 -11.92
CA GLU A 107 9.11 -10.53 -11.11
C GLU A 107 8.98 -9.03 -10.86
N ILE A 108 10.10 -8.30 -10.78
CA ILE A 108 10.13 -6.84 -10.62
C ILE A 108 9.56 -6.18 -11.89
N MET A 109 10.06 -6.54 -13.08
CA MET A 109 9.54 -6.00 -14.34
C MET A 109 8.05 -6.31 -14.52
N ALA A 110 7.66 -7.57 -14.29
CA ALA A 110 6.28 -7.98 -14.42
C ALA A 110 5.33 -7.36 -13.37
N ALA A 111 5.85 -6.62 -12.39
CA ALA A 111 5.04 -5.87 -11.42
C ALA A 111 4.95 -4.37 -11.76
N LEU A 112 5.74 -3.90 -12.72
CA LEU A 112 5.73 -2.51 -13.21
C LEU A 112 4.73 -2.31 -14.36
N ASP A 113 4.35 -3.40 -15.05
CA ASP A 113 3.32 -3.43 -16.11
C ASP A 113 1.89 -3.35 -15.55
#